data_AF-A0A969QTE5-F1
#
_entry.id   AF-A0A969QTE5-F1
#
_cell.length_a   1.000
_cell.length_b   1.000
_cell.length_c   1.000
_cell.angle_alpha   90.00
_cell.angle_beta   90.00
_cell.angle_gamma   90.00
#
_symmetry.space_group_name_H-M   'P 1'
#
loop_
_entity.id
_entity.type
_entity.pdbx_description
1 polymer ?
#
loop_
_entity_poly.entity_id
_entity_poly.type
_entity_poly.pdbx_seq_one_letter_code
_entity_poly.pdbx_strand_id
1 'polypeptide(L)'
;MLQRRGGKGKTGGKLRDNDAVSNVLTVMSHDHLVCIATDGSCHTVRAFDIPERSRTAKGLPMGELLPKLKPGVTVAAVVPLRNSGDTESHVMLLTEKGKAKRIDLKQLRCGDLVACCRRALWR
;
A
#
# COMPACT_ATOMS: atom_id res chain seq x y z
N MET A 1 -42.49 19.37 4.28
CA MET A 1 -41.36 18.63 4.87
C MET A 1 -40.18 18.69 3.92
N LEU A 2 -39.14 19.49 4.22
CA LEU A 2 -37.91 19.54 3.44
C LEU A 2 -36.82 18.80 4.23
N GLN A 3 -36.55 17.56 3.87
CA GLN A 3 -35.54 16.75 4.54
C GLN A 3 -34.15 17.24 4.09
N ARG A 4 -33.46 17.99 4.94
CA ARG A 4 -32.05 18.36 4.76
C ARG A 4 -31.21 17.07 4.69
N ARG A 5 -30.81 16.67 3.48
CA ARG A 5 -29.70 15.71 3.28
C ARG A 5 -28.41 16.48 3.56
N GLY A 6 -28.05 16.56 4.84
CA GLY A 6 -26.92 17.35 5.32
C GLY A 6 -26.15 16.62 6.42
N GLY A 7 -25.79 15.36 6.19
CA GLY A 7 -24.74 14.74 6.98
C GLY A 7 -23.40 15.30 6.54
N LYS A 8 -22.91 16.37 7.18
CA LYS A 8 -21.49 16.74 7.06
C LYS A 8 -20.70 15.54 7.61
N GLY A 9 -20.04 14.79 6.72
CA GLY A 9 -19.21 13.65 7.11
C GLY A 9 -18.30 14.04 8.27
N LYS A 10 -18.20 13.16 9.28
CA LYS A 10 -17.34 13.39 10.44
C LYS A 10 -15.89 13.56 9.96
N THR A 11 -15.30 14.73 10.20
CA THR A 11 -13.92 15.07 9.82
C THR A 11 -12.96 14.05 10.41
N GLY A 12 -12.25 13.34 9.54
CA GLY A 12 -11.50 12.12 9.85
C GLY A 12 -10.11 12.32 10.48
N GLY A 13 -9.76 13.49 11.00
CA GLY A 13 -8.46 13.74 11.62
C GLY A 13 -7.95 15.16 11.37
N LYS A 14 -7.09 15.67 12.26
CA LYS A 14 -6.34 16.92 12.02
C LYS A 14 -5.23 16.60 11.01
N LEU A 15 -5.54 16.67 9.72
CA LEU A 15 -4.53 16.71 8.67
C LEU A 15 -3.72 18.01 8.85
N ARG A 16 -2.39 17.96 8.66
CA ARG A 16 -1.59 19.18 8.50
C ARG A 16 -2.10 19.91 7.26
N ASP A 17 -1.98 21.23 7.20
CA ASP A 17 -2.14 21.95 5.94
C ASP A 17 -1.23 21.28 4.90
N ASN A 18 -1.85 20.69 3.85
CA ASN A 18 -1.27 19.90 2.76
C ASN A 18 -1.15 18.37 2.90
N ASP A 19 -1.70 17.72 3.93
CA ASP A 19 -1.77 16.25 3.93
C ASP A 19 -3.16 15.76 3.51
N ALA A 20 -3.22 14.84 2.54
CA ALA A 20 -4.46 14.30 2.02
C ALA A 20 -4.42 12.78 2.04
N VAL A 21 -5.54 12.16 2.40
CA VAL A 21 -5.68 10.71 2.33
C VAL A 21 -5.69 10.29 0.87
N SER A 22 -4.63 9.60 0.43
CA SER A 22 -4.54 9.04 -0.92
C SER A 22 -5.36 7.77 -1.06
N ASN A 23 -5.10 6.79 -0.19
CA ASN A 23 -5.73 5.46 -0.24
C ASN A 23 -6.28 5.05 1.12
N VAL A 24 -7.46 4.42 1.10
CA VAL A 24 -8.06 3.74 2.27
C VAL A 24 -8.27 2.28 1.89
N LEU A 25 -7.70 1.36 2.65
CA LEU A 25 -7.79 -0.07 2.44
C LEU A 25 -8.43 -0.72 3.67
N THR A 26 -9.25 -1.75 3.44
CA THR A 26 -9.79 -2.60 4.51
C THR A 26 -9.08 -3.95 4.44
N VAL A 27 -8.41 -4.33 5.53
CA VAL A 27 -7.59 -5.55 5.61
C VAL A 27 -7.80 -6.27 6.93
N MET A 28 -7.51 -7.56 6.96
CA MET A 28 -7.49 -8.37 8.19
C MET A 28 -6.07 -8.42 8.78
N SER A 29 -5.94 -8.67 10.08
CA SER A 29 -4.62 -8.67 10.76
C SER A 29 -3.63 -9.70 10.19
N HIS A 30 -4.14 -10.83 9.66
CA HIS A 30 -3.33 -11.89 9.07
C HIS A 30 -3.10 -11.72 7.56
N ASP A 31 -3.58 -10.63 6.97
CA ASP A 31 -3.31 -10.33 5.56
C ASP A 31 -1.90 -9.77 5.39
N HIS A 32 -1.35 -10.00 4.20
CA HIS A 32 -0.09 -9.38 3.79
C HIS A 32 -0.38 -8.12 2.98
N LEU A 33 0.44 -7.11 3.14
CA LEU A 33 0.40 -5.87 2.37
C LEU A 33 1.64 -5.85 1.47
N VAL A 34 1.40 -5.78 0.17
CA VAL A 34 2.46 -5.64 -0.83
C VAL A 34 2.59 -4.17 -1.19
N CYS A 35 3.70 -3.57 -0.80
CA CYS A 35 4.08 -2.20 -1.11
C CYS A 35 4.98 -2.20 -2.35
N ILE A 36 4.54 -1.48 -3.38
CA ILE A 36 5.28 -1.30 -4.62
C ILE A 36 5.94 0.06 -4.57
N ALA A 37 7.27 0.08 -4.68
CA ALA A 37 8.07 1.28 -4.65
C ALA A 37 8.27 1.87 -6.05
N THR A 38 8.60 3.16 -6.12
CA THR A 38 8.84 3.87 -7.38
C THR A 38 10.07 3.37 -8.15
N ASP A 39 11.06 2.76 -7.47
CA ASP A 39 12.21 2.13 -8.14
C ASP A 39 11.87 0.74 -8.73
N GLY A 40 10.64 0.26 -8.49
CA GLY A 40 10.17 -1.05 -8.90
C GLY A 40 10.54 -2.16 -7.91
N SER A 41 10.96 -1.88 -6.68
CA SER A 41 11.03 -2.93 -5.66
C SER A 41 9.64 -3.24 -5.08
N CYS A 42 9.37 -4.53 -4.87
CA CYS A 42 8.21 -4.96 -4.11
C CYS A 42 8.64 -5.35 -2.70
N HIS A 43 7.92 -4.85 -1.70
CA HIS A 43 8.14 -5.16 -0.29
C HIS A 43 6.84 -5.71 0.31
N THR A 44 6.95 -6.79 1.07
CA THR A 44 5.81 -7.39 1.76
C THR A 44 5.90 -7.13 3.25
N VAL A 45 4.82 -6.63 3.83
CA VAL A 45 4.67 -6.37 5.27
C VAL A 45 3.42 -7.08 5.75
N ARG A 46 3.38 -7.58 6.99
CA ARG A 46 2.13 -8.13 7.53
C ARG A 46 1.28 -7.00 8.08
N ALA A 47 -0.03 -7.06 7.89
CA ALA A 47 -0.93 -6.05 8.44
C ALA A 47 -0.79 -5.96 9.97
N PHE A 48 -0.51 -7.08 10.65
CA PHE A 48 -0.21 -7.14 12.08
C PHE A 48 1.01 -6.31 12.51
N ASP A 49 2.01 -6.13 11.64
CA ASP A 49 3.21 -5.37 11.98
C ASP A 49 2.95 -3.84 11.95
N ILE A 50 1.77 -3.40 11.49
CA ILE A 50 1.36 -1.99 11.51
C ILE A 50 0.74 -1.63 12.87
N PRO A 51 1.28 -0.64 13.60
CA PRO A 51 0.71 -0.24 14.87
C PRO A 51 -0.64 0.45 14.69
N GLU A 52 -1.65 -0.02 15.42
CA GLU A 52 -2.95 0.63 15.47
C GLU A 52 -2.83 2.01 16.13
N ARG A 53 -3.32 3.05 15.44
CA ARG A 53 -3.35 4.42 15.99
C ARG A 53 -4.74 5.01 15.87
N SER A 54 -5.03 5.99 16.73
CA SER A 54 -6.31 6.68 16.70
C SER A 54 -6.53 7.35 15.34
N ARG A 55 -7.80 7.44 14.91
CA ARG A 55 -8.19 8.05 13.63
C ARG A 55 -7.67 9.48 13.44
N THR A 56 -7.42 10.20 14.53
CA THR A 56 -6.88 11.57 14.54
C THR A 56 -5.35 11.64 14.58
N ALA A 57 -4.65 10.52 14.74
CA ALA A 57 -3.20 10.47 14.78
C ALA A 57 -2.61 10.63 13.38
N LYS A 58 -1.37 11.14 13.31
CA LYS A 58 -0.63 11.36 12.05
C LYS A 58 -0.21 10.06 11.33
N GLY A 59 -0.46 8.88 11.90
CA GLY A 59 0.04 7.61 11.38
C GLY A 59 1.53 7.38 11.65
N LEU A 60 2.12 6.44 10.90
CA LEU A 60 3.53 6.08 10.93
C LEU A 60 4.16 6.48 9.58
N PRO A 61 5.37 7.06 9.54
CA PRO A 61 6.06 7.31 8.29
C PRO A 61 6.37 5.99 7.56
N MET A 62 6.15 5.96 6.24
CA MET A 62 6.35 4.73 5.44
C MET A 62 7.79 4.21 5.47
N GLY A 63 8.78 5.08 5.64
CA GLY A 63 10.19 4.68 5.76
C GLY A 63 10.50 3.88 7.03
N GLU A 64 9.73 4.06 8.09
CA GLU A 64 9.87 3.28 9.33
C GLU A 64 9.24 1.89 9.18
N LEU A 65 8.11 1.80 8.46
CA LEU A 65 7.47 0.52 8.16
C LEU A 65 8.29 -0.34 7.18
N LEU A 66 9.08 0.29 6.31
CA LEU A 66 9.85 -0.36 5.26
C LEU A 66 11.35 -0.05 5.40
N PRO A 67 12.07 -0.65 6.37
CA PRO A 67 13.48 -0.34 6.63
C PRO A 67 14.43 -0.71 5.48
N LYS A 68 14.00 -1.58 4.56
CA LYS A 68 14.77 -1.99 3.38
C LYS A 68 14.63 -1.02 2.19
N LEU A 69 13.88 0.08 2.34
CA LEU A 69 13.68 1.04 1.27
C LEU A 69 14.92 1.91 1.09
N LYS A 70 15.30 2.16 -0.18
CA LYS A 70 16.44 3.03 -0.49
C LYS A 70 16.11 4.50 -0.20
N PRO A 71 17.10 5.31 0.19
CA PRO A 71 16.90 6.74 0.38
C PRO A 71 16.44 7.39 -0.94
N GLY A 72 15.37 8.20 -0.86
CA GLY A 72 14.78 8.88 -2.02
C GLY A 72 13.74 8.06 -2.79
N VAL A 73 13.51 6.80 -2.42
CA VAL A 73 12.45 5.97 -3.00
C VAL A 73 11.17 6.13 -2.19
N THR A 74 10.03 6.19 -2.88
CA THR A 74 8.70 6.33 -2.27
C THR A 74 7.81 5.14 -2.63
N VAL A 75 6.77 4.89 -1.85
CA VAL A 75 5.76 3.87 -2.16
C VAL A 75 4.79 4.46 -3.19
N ALA A 76 4.63 3.79 -4.32
CA ALA A 76 3.70 4.17 -5.38
C ALA A 76 2.31 3.56 -5.17
N ALA A 77 2.27 2.29 -4.73
CA ALA A 77 1.01 1.57 -4.53
C ALA A 77 1.11 0.57 -3.38
N VAL A 78 -0.04 0.31 -2.73
CA VAL A 78 -0.18 -0.71 -1.69
C VAL A 78 -1.31 -1.63 -2.09
N VAL A 79 -1.03 -2.93 -2.17
CA VAL A 79 -1.98 -3.97 -2.57
C VAL A 79 -2.17 -4.95 -1.41
N PRO A 80 -3.37 -5.08 -0.86
CA PRO A 80 -3.64 -6.07 0.16
C PRO A 80 -3.76 -7.45 -0.46
N LEU A 81 -2.99 -8.38 0.08
CA LEU A 81 -3.00 -9.78 -0.26
C LEU A 81 -3.71 -10.56 0.86
N ARG A 82 -4.93 -11.02 0.55
CA ARG A 82 -5.68 -11.87 1.46
C ARG A 82 -5.03 -13.23 1.56
N ASN A 83 -5.00 -13.77 2.77
CA ASN A 83 -4.61 -15.16 2.98
C ASN A 83 -5.76 -16.12 2.66
N SER A 84 -6.43 -15.94 1.52
CA SER A 84 -7.27 -17.00 0.96
C SER A 84 -6.33 -18.05 0.39
N GLY A 85 -6.62 -19.34 0.58
CA GLY A 85 -5.81 -20.46 0.10
C GLY A 85 -5.65 -20.55 -1.43
N ASP A 86 -5.96 -19.48 -2.17
CA ASP A 86 -5.77 -19.37 -3.61
C ASP A 86 -4.27 -19.30 -3.94
N THR A 87 -3.79 -20.39 -4.53
CA THR A 87 -2.43 -20.47 -5.09
C THR A 87 -2.32 -19.93 -6.51
N GLU A 88 -3.44 -19.70 -7.20
CA GLU A 88 -3.50 -19.33 -8.62
C GLU A 88 -3.67 -17.82 -8.88
N SER A 89 -3.65 -17.00 -7.82
CA SER A 89 -3.74 -15.56 -7.98
C SER A 89 -2.38 -14.96 -8.35
N HIS A 90 -2.40 -13.90 -9.16
CA HIS A 90 -1.20 -13.20 -9.63
C HIS A 90 -1.35 -11.70 -9.44
N VAL A 91 -0.22 -11.02 -9.23
CA VAL A 91 -0.14 -9.55 -9.26
C VAL A 91 0.45 -9.15 -10.59
N MET A 92 -0.26 -8.27 -11.31
CA MET A 92 0.23 -7.68 -12.55
C MET A 92 0.67 -6.25 -12.27
N LEU A 93 1.92 -5.95 -12.60
CA LEU A 93 2.47 -4.61 -12.53
C LEU A 93 2.62 -4.06 -13.95
N LEU A 94 2.19 -2.82 -14.16
CA LEU A 94 2.26 -2.13 -15.43
C LEU A 94 3.00 -0.81 -15.26
N THR A 95 4.15 -0.68 -15.88
CA THR A 95 4.92 0.57 -15.85
C THR A 95 4.43 1.55 -16.93
N GLU A 96 4.67 2.85 -16.74
CA GLU A 96 4.30 3.89 -17.72
C GLU A 96 4.89 3.65 -19.12
N LYS A 97 6.05 2.99 -19.19
CA LYS A 97 6.73 2.65 -20.45
C LYS A 97 6.12 1.42 -21.14
N GLY A 98 4.91 1.02 -20.76
CA GLY A 98 4.19 -0.11 -21.35
C GLY A 98 4.77 -1.48 -21.01
N LYS A 99 5.66 -1.60 -20.02
CA LYS A 99 6.16 -2.91 -19.57
C LYS A 99 5.22 -3.49 -18.54
N ALA A 100 4.66 -4.65 -18.84
CA ALA A 100 3.92 -5.47 -17.90
C ALA A 100 4.81 -6.57 -17.31
N LYS A 101 4.68 -6.81 -16.00
CA LYS A 101 5.29 -7.96 -15.33
C LYS A 101 4.23 -8.65 -14.47
N ARG A 102 4.03 -9.95 -14.71
CA ARG A 102 3.24 -10.82 -13.84
C ARG A 102 4.14 -11.42 -12.78
N ILE A 103 3.69 -11.39 -11.52
CA ILE A 103 4.38 -11.97 -10.38
C ILE A 103 3.43 -12.92 -9.66
N ASP A 104 3.94 -14.09 -9.33
CA ASP A 104 3.20 -15.08 -8.56
C ASP A 104 3.14 -14.68 -7.09
N LEU A 105 1.98 -14.86 -6.46
CA LEU A 105 1.82 -14.53 -5.04
C LEU A 105 2.75 -15.33 -4.12
N LYS A 106 3.15 -16.53 -4.52
CA LYS A 106 4.13 -17.35 -3.78
C LYS A 106 5.46 -16.60 -3.63
N GLN A 107 5.90 -15.88 -4.66
CA GLN A 107 7.13 -15.10 -4.62
C GLN A 107 7.01 -13.88 -3.70
N LEU A 108 5.83 -13.25 -3.65
CA LEU A 108 5.57 -12.09 -2.80
C LEU A 108 5.41 -12.46 -1.33
N ARG A 109 4.96 -13.68 -1.00
CA ARG A 109 4.80 -14.16 0.38
C ARG A 109 6.13 -14.41 1.10
N CYS A 110 7.22 -14.70 0.39
CA CYS A 110 8.50 -15.10 0.99
C CYS A 110 9.24 -13.96 1.74
N GLY A 111 8.71 -12.72 1.75
CA GLY A 111 9.38 -11.58 2.39
C GLY A 111 10.67 -11.12 1.68
N ASP A 112 10.97 -11.76 0.55
CA ASP A 112 12.10 -11.42 -0.31
C ASP A 112 11.80 -10.18 -1.14
N LEU A 113 12.84 -9.38 -1.36
CA LEU A 113 12.76 -8.20 -2.21
C LEU A 113 12.66 -8.67 -3.66
N VAL A 114 11.43 -8.73 -4.19
CA VAL A 114 11.21 -9.06 -5.59
C VAL A 114 11.46 -7.81 -6.42
N ALA A 115 12.53 -7.84 -7.23
CA ALA A 115 12.82 -6.78 -8.17
C ALA A 115 11.79 -6.80 -9.31
N CYS A 116 10.92 -5.79 -9.35
CA CYS A 116 9.92 -5.59 -10.36
C CYS A 116 10.36 -4.51 -11.35
N CYS A 117 11.31 -4.87 -12.22
CA CYS A 117 11.80 -4.04 -13.34
C CYS A 117 12.45 -2.71 -12.90
N ARG A 118 13.80 -2.65 -12.91
CA ARG A 118 14.65 -1.54 -12.41
C ARG A 118 14.49 -0.17 -13.11
N ARG A 119 13.41 0.09 -13.86
CA ARG A 119 13.22 1.33 -14.63
C ARG A 119 11.75 1.68 -14.84
N ALA A 120 10.98 1.69 -13.76
CA ALA A 120 9.64 2.24 -13.77
C ALA A 120 9.74 3.70 -13.31
N LEU A 121 9.68 4.66 -14.25
CA LEU A 121 9.19 5.97 -13.84
C LEU A 121 7.69 5.78 -13.65
N TRP A 122 7.20 6.16 -12.48
CA TRP A 122 5.79 6.32 -12.18
C TRP A 122 5.65 7.80 -11.81
N ARG A 123 4.74 8.53 -12.45
CA ARG A 123 4.33 9.88 -12.11
C ARG A 123 2.82 9.97 -12.01
#